data_AF-A0A2M7ZSX5-F1
#
_entry.id   AF-A0A2M7ZSX5-F1
#
_cell.length_a   1.000
_cell.length_b   1.000
_cell.length_c   1.000
_cell.angle_alpha   90.00
_cell.angle_beta   90.00
_cell.angle_gamma   90.00
#
_symmetry.space_group_name_H-M   'P 1'
#
loop_
_entity.id
_entity.type
_entity.pdbx_description
1 polymer ?
#
loop_
_entity_poly.entity_id
_entity_poly.type
_entity_poly.pdbx_seq_one_letter_code
_entity_poly.pdbx_strand_id
1 'polypeptide(L)'
;MDELKIEIVHNWLVVKSKSPFLLFFLISAIITVGAVLTKSFWGDEIFSIQFATLTGQVFINALANDYHPPFYFIILKLWIYAFGSGEITLRIFQFIIGFIFISSVYFTFIKIYPKRIHPLFILFLFSGGLWLFIPMLRYYSLAATIVLFSTFIFFNWITSKRKKDFYF
;
A
#
# COMPACT_ATOMS: atom_id res chain seq x y z
N MET A 1 20.34 -7.09 -24.67
CA MET A 1 19.33 -7.36 -23.62
C MET A 1 19.98 -7.67 -22.25
N ASP A 2 21.15 -8.33 -22.22
CA ASP A 2 21.90 -8.55 -20.98
C ASP A 2 22.56 -7.28 -20.41
N GLU A 3 23.05 -6.37 -21.26
CA GLU A 3 23.66 -5.10 -20.81
C GLU A 3 22.65 -4.19 -20.09
N LEU A 4 21.41 -4.11 -20.60
CA LEU A 4 20.33 -3.33 -20.00
C LEU A 4 19.97 -3.82 -18.59
N LYS A 5 20.07 -5.14 -18.33
CA LYS A 5 19.80 -5.74 -17.01
C LYS A 5 20.92 -5.48 -16.01
N ILE A 6 22.18 -5.55 -16.44
CA ILE A 6 23.34 -5.24 -15.61
C ILE A 6 23.32 -3.75 -15.25
N GLU A 7 22.95 -2.88 -16.20
CA GLU A 7 22.81 -1.45 -15.96
C GLU A 7 21.67 -1.13 -14.97
N ILE A 8 20.53 -1.83 -15.01
CA ILE A 8 19.43 -1.65 -14.05
C ILE A 8 19.85 -2.08 -12.63
N VAL A 9 20.51 -3.23 -12.47
CA VAL A 9 20.94 -3.74 -11.17
C VAL A 9 22.09 -2.91 -10.60
N HIS A 10 23.02 -2.46 -11.44
CA HIS A 10 24.11 -1.58 -11.02
C HIS A 10 23.59 -0.18 -10.65
N ASN A 11 22.66 0.39 -11.45
CA ASN A 11 22.01 1.67 -11.11
C ASN A 11 21.10 1.57 -9.88
N TRP A 12 20.54 0.39 -9.56
CA TRP A 12 19.80 0.15 -8.31
C TRP A 12 20.65 0.42 -7.07
N LEU A 13 21.97 0.18 -7.15
CA LEU A 13 22.91 0.47 -6.06
C LEU A 13 23.31 1.95 -5.97
N VAL A 14 23.13 2.74 -7.05
CA VAL A 14 23.56 4.15 -7.15
C VAL A 14 22.53 5.13 -6.56
N VAL A 15 21.24 4.79 -6.51
CA VAL A 15 20.17 5.65 -5.93
C VAL A 15 20.14 5.58 -4.38
N LYS A 16 21.30 5.48 -3.73
CA LYS A 16 21.43 5.13 -2.30
C LYS A 16 21.41 6.31 -1.31
N SER A 17 21.14 7.56 -1.71
CA SER A 17 21.09 8.71 -0.77
C SER A 17 20.36 9.90 -1.41
N LYS A 18 19.38 10.63 -0.82
CA LYS A 18 18.89 10.80 0.58
C LYS A 18 17.38 10.45 0.66
N SER A 19 16.97 9.86 1.77
CA SER A 19 15.77 9.01 1.91
C SER A 19 14.44 9.66 1.46
N PRO A 20 13.85 9.20 0.34
CA PRO A 20 12.52 9.64 -0.10
C PRO A 20 11.41 9.13 0.84
N PHE A 21 11.75 8.21 1.74
CA PHE A 21 10.91 7.81 2.87
C PHE A 21 10.42 9.00 3.69
N LEU A 22 11.26 10.01 3.96
CA LEU A 22 10.80 11.18 4.72
C LEU A 22 9.73 11.93 3.93
N LEU A 23 9.92 12.09 2.61
CA LEU A 23 8.92 12.71 1.76
C LEU A 23 7.61 11.90 1.72
N PHE A 24 7.67 10.57 1.58
CA PHE A 24 6.46 9.74 1.56
C PHE A 24 5.77 9.66 2.91
N PHE A 25 6.55 9.67 3.99
CA PHE A 25 6.05 9.81 5.34
C PHE A 25 5.30 11.13 5.48
N LEU A 26 5.91 12.25 5.06
CA LEU A 26 5.28 13.57 5.09
C LEU A 26 4.03 13.63 4.22
N ILE A 27 4.05 13.10 2.99
CA ILE A 27 2.87 13.06 2.11
C ILE A 27 1.74 12.27 2.76
N SER A 28 2.04 11.06 3.23
CA SER A 28 1.04 10.21 3.90
C SER A 28 0.53 10.87 5.17
N ALA A 29 1.39 11.56 5.90
CA ALA A 29 1.06 12.25 7.15
C ALA A 29 0.17 13.45 6.88
N ILE A 30 0.49 14.27 5.88
CA ILE A 30 -0.33 15.42 5.47
C ILE A 30 -1.72 14.95 5.02
N ILE A 31 -1.79 13.90 4.20
CA ILE A 31 -3.07 13.33 3.75
C ILE A 31 -3.88 12.84 4.96
N THR A 32 -3.25 12.11 5.88
CA THR A 32 -3.93 11.54 7.04
C THR A 32 -4.34 12.63 8.03
N VAL A 33 -3.46 13.56 8.36
CA VAL A 33 -3.74 14.69 9.26
C VAL A 33 -4.84 15.56 8.68
N GLY A 34 -4.80 15.85 7.38
CA GLY A 34 -5.89 16.53 6.69
C GLY A 34 -7.23 15.81 6.89
N ALA A 35 -7.24 14.48 6.77
CA ALA A 35 -8.44 13.68 7.03
C ALA A 35 -8.87 13.70 8.51
N VAL A 36 -7.94 13.64 9.47
CA VAL A 36 -8.21 13.78 10.91
C VAL A 36 -8.91 15.11 11.20
N LEU A 37 -8.41 16.20 10.62
CA LEU A 37 -8.86 17.56 10.97
C LEU A 37 -10.17 17.96 10.30
N THR A 38 -10.54 17.32 9.18
CA THR A 38 -11.61 17.82 8.31
C THR A 38 -12.77 16.86 8.11
N LYS A 39 -12.64 15.59 8.52
CA LYS A 39 -13.64 14.56 8.21
C LYS A 39 -13.89 13.66 9.40
N SER A 40 -15.14 13.37 9.70
CA SER A 40 -15.50 12.16 10.46
C SER A 40 -15.47 10.93 9.53
N PHE A 41 -15.48 9.73 10.10
CA PHE A 41 -15.62 8.50 9.30
C PHE A 41 -16.91 8.51 8.47
N TRP A 42 -16.79 8.08 7.23
CA TRP A 42 -17.92 7.84 6.34
C TRP A 42 -18.68 6.58 6.75
N GLY A 43 -19.91 6.43 6.27
CA GLY A 43 -20.75 5.29 6.64
C GLY A 43 -20.08 3.94 6.35
N ASP A 44 -19.39 3.82 5.23
CA ASP A 44 -18.68 2.60 4.82
C ASP A 44 -17.39 2.34 5.61
N GLU A 45 -16.73 3.39 6.11
CA GLU A 45 -15.64 3.28 7.08
C GLU A 45 -16.17 2.79 8.43
N ILE A 46 -17.31 3.33 8.89
CA ILE A 46 -17.97 2.87 10.13
C ILE A 46 -18.35 1.39 10.02
N PHE A 47 -18.89 0.95 8.88
CA PHE A 47 -19.15 -0.48 8.64
C PHE A 47 -17.88 -1.32 8.76
N SER A 48 -16.74 -0.82 8.25
CA SER A 48 -15.47 -1.54 8.34
C SER A 48 -14.98 -1.67 9.79
N ILE A 49 -15.18 -0.63 10.60
CA ILE A 49 -14.88 -0.65 12.04
C ILE A 49 -15.79 -1.65 12.75
N GLN A 50 -17.10 -1.53 12.57
CA GLN A 50 -18.09 -2.41 13.20
C GLN A 50 -17.82 -3.87 12.85
N PHE A 51 -17.55 -4.15 11.58
CA PHE A 51 -17.20 -5.48 11.10
C PHE A 51 -15.96 -6.03 11.82
N ALA A 52 -14.88 -5.25 11.91
CA ALA A 52 -13.66 -5.68 12.57
C ALA A 52 -13.84 -5.87 14.10
N THR A 53 -14.79 -5.17 14.73
CA THR A 53 -15.12 -5.30 16.15
C THR A 53 -15.98 -6.52 16.52
N LEU A 54 -16.59 -7.22 15.55
CA LEU A 54 -17.31 -8.47 15.79
C LEU A 54 -16.40 -9.49 16.49
N THR A 55 -16.91 -10.45 17.26
CA THR A 55 -16.05 -11.42 17.98
C THR A 55 -16.42 -12.87 17.69
N GLY A 56 -15.47 -13.78 17.95
CA GLY A 56 -15.66 -15.23 17.84
C GLY A 56 -16.22 -15.70 16.50
N GLN A 57 -17.18 -16.62 16.57
CA GLN A 57 -17.80 -17.23 15.38
C GLN A 57 -18.58 -16.22 14.52
N VAL A 58 -19.10 -15.15 15.14
CA VAL A 58 -19.85 -14.12 14.40
C VAL A 58 -18.95 -13.42 13.40
N PHE A 59 -17.71 -13.08 13.79
CA PHE A 59 -16.73 -12.50 12.88
C PHE A 59 -16.37 -13.45 11.74
N ILE A 60 -16.13 -14.73 12.04
CA ILE A 60 -15.76 -15.72 11.03
C ILE A 60 -16.90 -15.93 10.02
N ASN A 61 -18.14 -16.04 10.51
CA ASN A 61 -19.31 -16.18 9.64
C ASN A 61 -19.55 -14.93 8.81
N ALA A 62 -19.39 -13.73 9.38
CA ALA A 62 -19.49 -12.48 8.64
C ALA A 62 -18.42 -12.42 7.54
N LEU A 63 -17.17 -12.77 7.86
CA LEU A 63 -16.04 -12.80 6.92
C LEU A 63 -16.24 -13.79 5.77
N ALA A 64 -16.81 -14.96 6.06
CA ALA A 64 -17.07 -15.99 5.04
C ALA A 64 -18.19 -15.60 4.07
N ASN A 65 -19.11 -14.72 4.48
CA ASN A 65 -20.23 -14.26 3.66
C ASN A 65 -20.03 -12.84 3.10
N ASP A 66 -18.87 -12.22 3.36
CA ASP A 66 -18.57 -10.88 2.86
C ASP A 66 -17.98 -10.96 1.44
N TYR A 67 -18.37 -10.02 0.58
CA TYR A 67 -17.88 -9.92 -0.80
C TYR A 67 -16.52 -9.22 -0.91
N HIS A 68 -16.06 -8.57 0.16
CA HIS A 68 -14.81 -7.82 0.20
C HIS A 68 -13.63 -8.69 0.65
N PRO A 69 -12.38 -8.30 0.32
CA PRO A 69 -11.21 -9.10 0.65
C PRO A 69 -11.04 -9.31 2.17
N PRO A 70 -11.00 -10.57 2.66
CA PRO A 70 -11.04 -10.86 4.09
C PRO A 70 -9.80 -10.39 4.84
N PHE A 71 -8.66 -10.36 4.15
CA PHE A 71 -7.36 -10.03 4.74
C PHE A 71 -7.32 -8.64 5.38
N TYR A 72 -8.01 -7.66 4.79
CA TYR A 72 -8.06 -6.31 5.36
C TYR A 72 -8.73 -6.30 6.74
N PHE A 73 -9.90 -6.94 6.87
CA PHE A 73 -10.64 -6.97 8.14
C PHE A 73 -9.93 -7.76 9.22
N ILE A 74 -9.17 -8.80 8.85
CA ILE A 74 -8.33 -9.55 9.80
C ILE A 74 -7.25 -8.63 10.37
N ILE A 75 -6.52 -7.90 9.52
CA ILE A 75 -5.47 -6.97 9.99
C ILE A 75 -6.09 -5.85 10.82
N LEU A 76 -7.18 -5.26 10.35
CA LEU A 76 -7.88 -4.19 11.07
C LEU A 76 -8.36 -4.66 12.45
N LYS A 77 -8.90 -5.88 12.55
CA LYS A 77 -9.27 -6.50 13.82
C LYS A 77 -8.09 -6.62 14.76
N LEU A 78 -6.95 -7.13 14.28
CA LEU A 78 -5.73 -7.27 15.08
C LEU A 78 -5.23 -5.91 15.58
N TRP A 79 -5.33 -4.89 14.73
CA TRP A 79 -4.99 -3.52 15.11
C TRP A 79 -5.91 -2.98 16.20
N ILE A 80 -7.23 -3.14 16.04
CA ILE A 80 -8.23 -2.72 17.03
C ILE A 80 -8.02 -3.47 18.35
N TYR A 81 -7.70 -4.75 18.30
CA TYR A 81 -7.40 -5.53 19.51
C TYR A 81 -6.17 -4.98 20.26
N ALA A 82 -5.12 -4.57 19.54
CA ALA A 82 -3.88 -4.10 20.14
C ALA A 82 -3.93 -2.63 20.61
N PHE A 83 -4.62 -1.75 19.87
CA PHE A 83 -4.56 -0.29 20.06
C PHE A 83 -5.91 0.38 20.29
N GLY A 84 -7.01 -0.38 20.19
CA GLY A 84 -8.38 0.12 20.30
C GLY A 84 -8.99 0.62 18.98
N SER A 85 -10.29 0.91 19.01
CA SER A 85 -11.07 1.42 17.87
C SER A 85 -11.22 2.95 17.87
N GLY A 86 -10.34 3.66 18.58
CA GLY A 86 -10.35 5.12 18.61
C GLY A 86 -10.01 5.71 17.24
N GLU A 87 -10.58 6.87 16.93
CA GLU A 87 -10.42 7.50 15.62
C GLU A 87 -8.94 7.77 15.27
N ILE A 88 -8.17 8.33 16.21
CA ILE A 88 -6.74 8.60 16.01
C ILE A 88 -6.00 7.29 15.72
N THR A 89 -6.26 6.25 16.50
CA THR A 89 -5.65 4.93 16.34
C THR A 89 -5.92 4.33 14.96
N LEU A 90 -7.16 4.42 14.49
CA LEU A 90 -7.57 3.90 13.19
C LEU A 90 -7.02 4.73 12.02
N ARG A 91 -6.88 6.05 12.20
CA ARG A 91 -6.23 6.91 11.21
C ARG A 91 -4.73 6.66 11.13
N ILE A 92 -4.07 6.34 12.25
CA ILE A 92 -2.66 5.89 12.26
C ILE A 92 -2.52 4.56 11.51
N PHE A 93 -3.43 3.61 11.72
CA PHE A 93 -3.45 2.37 10.94
C PHE A 93 -3.47 2.64 9.44
N GLN A 94 -4.40 3.50 9.01
CA GLN A 94 -4.56 3.83 7.60
C GLN A 94 -3.36 4.64 7.05
N PHE A 95 -2.77 5.52 7.85
CA PHE A 95 -1.51 6.20 7.54
C PHE A 95 -0.38 5.22 7.23
N ILE A 96 -0.21 4.18 8.05
CA ILE A 96 0.84 3.17 7.86
C ILE A 96 0.63 2.45 6.52
N ILE A 97 -0.60 2.03 6.22
CA ILE A 97 -0.93 1.39 4.94
C ILE A 97 -0.64 2.33 3.77
N GLY A 98 -1.05 3.60 3.86
CA GLY A 98 -0.78 4.62 2.85
C GLY A 98 0.71 4.86 2.61
N PHE A 99 1.50 4.93 3.68
CA PHE A 99 2.95 5.09 3.63
C PHE A 99 3.62 3.91 2.94
N ILE A 100 3.23 2.68 3.28
CA ILE A 100 3.72 1.46 2.63
C ILE A 100 3.36 1.49 1.14
N PHE A 101 2.14 1.88 0.80
CA PHE A 101 1.66 1.95 -0.58
C PHE A 101 2.49 2.92 -1.42
N ILE A 102 2.60 4.20 -1.02
CA ILE A 102 3.35 5.22 -1.77
C ILE A 102 4.83 4.84 -1.90
N SER A 103 5.42 4.31 -0.83
CA SER A 103 6.81 3.83 -0.85
C SER A 103 6.99 2.70 -1.87
N SER A 104 6.07 1.74 -1.91
CA SER A 104 6.11 0.61 -2.85
C SER A 104 5.99 1.05 -4.30
N VAL A 105 5.12 2.03 -4.58
CA VAL A 105 5.01 2.65 -5.92
C VAL A 105 6.34 3.27 -6.33
N TYR A 106 6.94 4.08 -5.46
CA TYR A 106 8.20 4.74 -5.75
C TYR A 106 9.34 3.76 -6.06
N PHE A 107 9.49 2.70 -5.26
CA PHE A 107 10.51 1.68 -5.51
C PHE A 107 10.30 0.96 -6.84
N THR A 108 9.04 0.76 -7.24
CA THR A 108 8.71 0.22 -8.54
C THR A 108 9.17 1.17 -9.66
N PHE A 109 8.93 2.48 -9.53
CA PHE A 109 9.39 3.47 -10.51
C PHE A 109 10.91 3.57 -10.61
N ILE A 110 11.64 3.60 -9.48
CA ILE A 110 13.12 3.58 -9.53
C ILE A 110 13.62 2.35 -10.25
N LYS A 111 13.05 1.19 -9.96
CA LYS A 111 13.53 -0.07 -10.55
C LYS A 111 13.40 -0.07 -12.07
N ILE A 112 12.32 0.52 -12.59
CA ILE A 112 12.07 0.62 -14.03
C ILE A 112 12.85 1.79 -14.65
N TYR A 113 12.96 2.91 -13.94
CA TYR A 113 13.57 4.16 -14.41
C TYR A 113 14.63 4.67 -13.42
N PRO A 114 15.81 4.05 -13.35
CA PRO A 114 16.75 4.28 -12.26
C PRO A 114 17.51 5.62 -12.32
N LYS A 115 17.50 6.30 -13.47
CA LYS A 115 18.31 7.52 -13.69
C LYS A 115 17.62 8.83 -13.29
N ARG A 116 16.30 8.82 -13.03
CA ARG A 116 15.52 10.03 -12.68
C ARG A 116 14.17 9.69 -12.06
N ILE A 117 13.59 10.62 -11.30
CA ILE A 117 12.17 10.53 -10.93
C ILE A 117 11.34 10.67 -12.21
N HIS A 118 10.57 9.65 -12.54
CA HIS A 118 9.79 9.63 -13.77
C HIS A 118 8.58 10.60 -13.66
N PRO A 119 8.25 11.42 -14.68
CA PRO A 119 7.11 12.33 -14.63
C PRO A 119 5.77 11.65 -14.31
N LEU A 120 5.61 10.38 -14.70
CA LEU A 120 4.43 9.58 -14.34
C LEU A 120 4.30 9.34 -12.82
N PHE A 121 5.40 9.25 -12.09
CA PHE A 121 5.35 9.18 -10.62
C PHE A 121 4.85 10.50 -10.04
N ILE A 122 5.27 11.62 -10.60
CA ILE A 122 4.80 12.95 -10.19
C ILE A 122 3.30 13.07 -10.49
N LEU A 123 2.86 12.75 -11.71
CA LEU A 123 1.45 12.74 -12.09
C LEU A 123 0.60 11.80 -11.21
N PHE A 124 1.15 10.65 -10.83
CA PHE A 124 0.50 9.75 -9.89
C PHE A 124 0.23 10.45 -8.55
N LEU A 125 1.19 11.17 -7.95
CA LEU A 125 0.99 11.91 -6.69
C LEU A 125 -0.10 13.00 -6.77
N PHE A 126 -0.39 13.52 -7.96
CA PHE A 126 -1.47 14.48 -8.20
C PHE A 126 -2.83 13.82 -8.48
N SER A 127 -2.92 12.49 -8.48
CA SER A 127 -4.18 11.78 -8.68
C SER A 127 -5.14 12.02 -7.52
N GLY A 128 -6.31 12.60 -7.80
CA GLY A 128 -7.36 12.81 -6.79
C GLY A 128 -7.82 11.51 -6.12
N GLY A 129 -7.70 10.36 -6.79
CA GLY A 129 -7.99 9.06 -6.21
C GLY A 129 -7.06 8.71 -5.03
N LEU A 130 -5.79 9.11 -5.06
CA LEU A 130 -4.89 8.89 -3.93
C LEU A 130 -5.35 9.67 -2.70
N TRP A 131 -5.67 10.95 -2.89
CA TRP A 131 -6.11 11.83 -1.82
C TRP A 131 -7.44 11.39 -1.20
N LEU A 132 -8.28 10.70 -1.97
CA LEU A 132 -9.55 10.16 -1.50
C LEU A 132 -9.40 8.80 -0.81
N PHE A 133 -8.71 7.84 -1.43
CA PHE A 133 -8.71 6.44 -0.99
C PHE A 133 -7.59 6.10 0.00
N ILE A 134 -6.49 6.86 0.03
CA ILE A 134 -5.43 6.62 1.02
C ILE A 134 -5.94 6.80 2.45
N PRO A 135 -6.56 7.93 2.84
CA PRO A 135 -6.96 8.15 4.22
C PRO A 135 -8.25 7.41 4.60
N MET A 136 -8.96 6.84 3.63
CA MET A 136 -10.20 6.13 3.85
C MET A 136 -9.93 4.76 4.49
N LEU A 137 -10.56 4.47 5.62
CA LEU A 137 -10.44 3.24 6.39
C LEU A 137 -11.15 2.06 5.68
N ARG A 138 -10.64 1.74 4.50
CA ARG A 138 -11.13 0.72 3.57
C ARG A 138 -9.94 -0.02 2.95
N TYR A 139 -10.26 -1.17 2.36
CA TYR A 139 -9.27 -2.12 1.84
C TYR A 139 -8.48 -1.65 0.60
N TYR A 140 -8.85 -0.52 -0.03
CA TYR A 140 -8.29 -0.08 -1.31
C TYR A 140 -6.76 0.06 -1.31
N SER A 141 -6.20 0.77 -0.33
CA SER A 141 -4.77 1.03 -0.25
C SER A 141 -3.97 -0.25 0.03
N LEU A 142 -4.52 -1.15 0.85
CA LEU A 142 -3.90 -2.45 1.10
C LEU A 142 -3.95 -3.34 -0.15
N ALA A 143 -5.11 -3.41 -0.82
CA ALA A 143 -5.27 -4.18 -2.05
C ALA A 143 -4.32 -3.70 -3.15
N ALA A 144 -4.23 -2.38 -3.36
CA ALA A 144 -3.31 -1.79 -4.32
C ALA A 144 -1.84 -2.11 -3.98
N THR A 145 -1.48 -2.10 -2.70
CA THR A 145 -0.15 -2.49 -2.21
C THR A 145 0.16 -3.96 -2.53
N ILE A 146 -0.78 -4.87 -2.26
CA ILE A 146 -0.62 -6.31 -2.53
C ILE A 146 -0.47 -6.56 -4.04
N VAL A 147 -1.30 -5.90 -4.87
CA VAL A 147 -1.21 -6.00 -6.33
C VAL A 147 0.15 -5.51 -6.83
N LEU A 148 0.66 -4.39 -6.30
CA LEU A 148 1.99 -3.89 -6.63
C LEU A 148 3.09 -4.87 -6.26
N PHE A 149 3.05 -5.43 -5.04
CA PHE A 149 4.03 -6.44 -4.63
C PHE A 149 3.98 -7.70 -5.49
N SER A 150 2.77 -8.20 -5.78
CA SER A 150 2.58 -9.34 -6.67
C SER A 150 3.17 -9.08 -8.06
N THR A 151 2.87 -7.91 -8.64
CA THR A 151 3.40 -7.48 -9.93
C THR A 151 4.92 -7.35 -9.90
N PHE A 152 5.46 -6.78 -8.82
CA PHE A 152 6.90 -6.61 -8.64
C PHE A 152 7.64 -7.96 -8.54
N ILE A 153 7.10 -8.89 -7.75
CA ILE A 153 7.65 -10.25 -7.62
C ILE A 153 7.60 -10.97 -8.98
N PHE A 154 6.46 -10.89 -9.68
CA PHE A 154 6.29 -11.48 -11.00
C PHE A 154 7.25 -10.91 -12.04
N PHE A 155 7.42 -9.58 -12.07
CA PHE A 155 8.38 -8.91 -12.93
C PHE A 155 9.83 -9.37 -12.65
N ASN A 156 10.19 -9.51 -11.38
CA ASN A 156 11.52 -10.00 -10.98
C ASN A 156 11.71 -11.45 -11.39
N TRP A 157 10.68 -12.28 -11.26
CA TRP A 157 10.71 -13.67 -11.67
C TRP A 157 10.92 -13.79 -13.19
N ILE A 158 10.14 -13.05 -13.99
CA ILE A 158 10.25 -13.01 -15.46
C ILE A 158 11.62 -12.55 -15.95
N THR A 159 12.24 -11.62 -15.22
CA THR A 159 13.53 -11.03 -15.60
C THR A 159 14.73 -11.83 -15.07
N SER A 160 14.52 -12.72 -14.09
CA SER A 160 15.57 -13.59 -13.56
C SER A 160 16.10 -14.59 -14.60
N LYS A 161 17.39 -14.94 -14.51
CA LYS A 161 18.04 -15.90 -15.42
C LYS A 161 17.60 -17.36 -15.20
N ARG A 162 16.75 -17.67 -14.21
CA ARG A 162 16.25 -19.03 -13.90
C ARG A 162 15.10 -19.49 -14.82
N LYS A 163 15.10 -19.06 -16.08
CA LYS A 163 14.07 -19.41 -17.07
C LYS A 163 14.41 -20.65 -17.92
N LYS A 164 15.43 -21.44 -17.56
CA LYS A 164 15.81 -22.61 -18.37
C LYS A 164 14.94 -23.86 -18.14
N ASP A 165 14.11 -23.91 -17.10
CA ASP A 165 13.47 -25.17 -16.69
C ASP A 165 11.94 -25.19 -16.83
N PHE A 166 11.33 -24.19 -17.48
CA PHE A 166 9.86 -24.04 -17.57
C PHE A 166 9.33 -23.82 -18.99
N TYR A 167 10.08 -24.29 -19.99
CA TYR A 167 9.50 -24.63 -21.28
C TYR A 167 9.37 -26.15 -21.28
N PHE A 168 8.13 -26.63 -21.17
CA PHE A 168 7.79 -27.98 -21.60
C PHE A 168 8.04 -28.12 -23.10
#